data_AF-A0AA39X0C7-F1
#
_entry.id   AF-A0AA39X0C7-F1
#
_cell.length_a   1.000
_cell.length_b   1.000
_cell.length_c   1.000
_cell.angle_alpha   90.00
_cell.angle_beta   90.00
_cell.angle_gamma   90.00
#
_symmetry.space_group_name_H-M   'P 1'
#
loop_
_entity.id
_entity.type
_entity.pdbx_description
1 polymer ?
#
loop_
_entity_poly.entity_id
_entity_poly.type
_entity_poly.pdbx_seq_one_letter_code
_entity_poly.pdbx_strand_id
1 'polypeptide(L)'
;MPAVLELDNRRPITYSSALRKDENIINRVAYGAAQAKLYQDLWAKRESIEGLVRHHLKAGKQDICVVQPESQWIQGNFNVCIPVQLQSNGLVKKLMLRCAMPHKLAEARYPGTVDEKLRCEVATRAWLHDRCSDIRIPHLYGFGFCDNRHFIHEALLCRRAGFLWLLVGLA
;
A
#
# COMPACT_ATOMS: atom_id res chain seq x y z
N MET A 1 14.69 -11.33 -33.03
CA MET A 1 13.97 -10.30 -32.26
C MET A 1 14.98 -9.53 -31.41
N PRO A 2 14.90 -8.20 -31.28
CA PRO A 2 15.84 -7.45 -30.44
C PRO A 2 15.69 -7.86 -28.97
N ALA A 3 16.80 -7.94 -28.24
CA ALA A 3 16.77 -8.22 -26.81
C ALA A 3 15.93 -7.17 -26.07
N VAL A 4 15.02 -7.63 -25.21
CA VAL A 4 14.13 -6.79 -24.40
C VAL A 4 14.47 -6.93 -22.93
N LEU A 5 14.36 -5.82 -22.20
CA LEU A 5 14.53 -5.73 -20.77
C LEU A 5 13.14 -5.70 -20.13
N GLU A 6 12.90 -6.68 -19.25
CA GLU A 6 11.68 -6.73 -18.43
C GLU A 6 11.73 -5.63 -17.37
N LEU A 7 10.64 -4.89 -17.24
CA LEU A 7 10.52 -3.80 -16.27
C LEU A 7 9.40 -4.06 -15.29
N ASP A 8 9.59 -3.58 -14.07
CA ASP A 8 8.56 -3.53 -13.04
C ASP A 8 7.31 -2.79 -13.55
N ASN A 9 6.19 -3.51 -13.66
CA ASN A 9 4.87 -2.97 -14.02
C ASN A 9 4.81 -2.17 -15.34
N ARG A 10 5.67 -2.48 -16.32
CA ARG A 10 5.65 -1.86 -17.65
C ARG A 10 5.89 -2.90 -18.74
N ARG A 11 5.52 -2.54 -19.97
CA ARG A 11 5.89 -3.33 -21.15
C ARG A 11 7.42 -3.44 -21.24
N PRO A 12 7.94 -4.60 -21.70
CA PRO A 12 9.36 -4.77 -21.94
C PRO A 12 9.90 -3.65 -22.83
N ILE A 13 11.14 -3.23 -22.62
CA ILE A 13 11.77 -2.18 -23.42
C ILE A 13 13.02 -2.67 -24.12
N THR A 14 13.28 -2.14 -25.33
CA THR A 14 14.53 -2.40 -26.04
C THR A 14 15.64 -1.49 -25.54
N TYR A 15 16.90 -1.88 -25.76
CA TYR A 15 18.07 -1.05 -25.47
C TYR A 15 17.98 0.35 -26.10
N SER A 16 17.60 0.43 -27.38
CA SER A 16 17.44 1.72 -28.08
C SER A 16 16.34 2.60 -27.48
N SER A 17 15.29 2.00 -26.90
CA SER A 17 14.25 2.73 -26.17
C SER A 17 14.74 3.18 -24.79
N ALA A 18 15.54 2.36 -24.11
CA ALA A 18 16.18 2.70 -22.85
C ALA A 18 17.10 3.93 -22.97
N LEU A 19 17.89 4.01 -24.04
CA LEU A 19 18.80 5.15 -24.30
C LEU A 19 18.08 6.51 -24.46
N ARG A 20 16.78 6.53 -24.73
CA ARG A 20 15.99 7.76 -24.90
C ARG A 20 15.21 8.15 -23.64
N LYS A 21 15.47 7.49 -22.50
CA LYS A 21 14.80 7.75 -21.24
C LYS A 21 15.82 8.24 -20.21
N ASP A 22 15.43 9.24 -19.43
CA ASP A 22 16.22 9.75 -18.30
C ASP A 22 16.07 8.90 -17.03
N GLU A 23 15.39 7.75 -17.12
CA GLU A 23 15.21 6.82 -16.01
C GLU A 23 16.41 5.88 -15.87
N ASN A 24 16.80 5.54 -14.65
CA ASN A 24 17.81 4.49 -14.41
C ASN A 24 17.22 3.09 -14.69
N ILE A 25 17.25 2.70 -15.96
CA ILE A 25 16.70 1.43 -16.44
C ILE A 25 17.36 0.21 -15.76
N ILE A 26 18.65 0.27 -15.45
CA ILE A 26 19.38 -0.83 -14.79
C ILE A 26 18.76 -1.12 -13.41
N ASN A 27 18.53 -0.08 -12.61
CA ASN A 27 17.86 -0.23 -11.32
C ASN A 27 16.44 -0.77 -11.47
N ARG A 28 15.71 -0.34 -12.50
CA ARG A 28 14.33 -0.80 -12.72
C ARG A 28 14.25 -2.28 -13.10
N VAL A 29 15.18 -2.77 -13.91
CA VAL A 29 15.30 -4.20 -14.22
C VAL A 29 15.60 -5.00 -12.95
N ALA A 30 16.47 -4.48 -12.07
CA ALA A 30 16.81 -5.13 -10.82
C ALA A 30 15.64 -5.24 -9.82
N TYR A 31 14.60 -4.41 -9.94
CA TYR A 31 13.43 -4.45 -9.04
C TYR A 31 12.50 -5.64 -9.27
N GLY A 32 12.56 -6.32 -10.42
CA GLY A 32 11.61 -7.38 -10.77
C GLY A 32 11.54 -8.51 -9.73
N ALA A 33 12.69 -9.04 -9.29
CA ALA A 33 12.73 -10.12 -8.30
C ALA A 33 12.22 -9.66 -6.92
N ALA A 34 12.60 -8.45 -6.49
CA ALA A 34 12.17 -7.91 -5.21
C ALA A 34 10.66 -7.57 -5.20
N GLN A 35 10.10 -7.15 -6.34
CA GLN A 35 8.67 -6.96 -6.50
C GLN A 35 7.93 -8.28 -6.42
N ALA A 36 8.35 -9.30 -7.18
CA ALA A 36 7.71 -10.61 -7.16
C ALA A 36 7.70 -11.20 -5.74
N LYS A 37 8.83 -11.10 -5.03
CA LYS A 37 8.92 -11.51 -3.63
C LYS A 37 7.94 -10.74 -2.73
N LEU A 38 7.88 -9.42 -2.86
CA LEU A 38 6.95 -8.60 -2.07
C LEU A 38 5.48 -9.01 -2.28
N TYR A 39 5.09 -9.26 -3.53
CA TYR A 39 3.72 -9.69 -3.86
C TYR A 39 3.40 -11.07 -3.28
N GLN A 40 4.34 -12.02 -3.39
CA GLN A 40 4.22 -13.33 -2.77
C GLN A 40 4.07 -13.24 -1.25
N ASP A 41 4.91 -12.42 -0.59
CA ASP A 41 4.87 -12.22 0.86
C ASP A 41 3.55 -11.59 1.31
N LEU A 42 3.05 -10.59 0.58
CA LEU A 42 1.76 -9.95 0.85
C LEU A 42 0.58 -10.91 0.67
N TRP A 43 0.61 -11.73 -0.37
CA TRP A 43 -0.43 -12.72 -0.64
C TRP A 43 -0.45 -13.85 0.41
N ALA A 44 0.73 -14.31 0.82
CA ALA A 44 0.88 -15.28 1.91
C ALA A 44 0.35 -14.72 3.24
N LYS A 45 0.54 -13.42 3.49
CA LYS A 45 0.07 -12.71 4.70
C LYS A 45 -1.36 -12.16 4.59
N ARG A 46 -2.15 -12.52 3.56
CA ARG A 46 -3.49 -11.93 3.33
C ARG A 46 -4.45 -12.07 4.52
N GLU A 47 -4.43 -13.20 5.24
CA GLU A 47 -5.30 -13.40 6.42
C GLU A 47 -4.89 -12.49 7.58
N SER A 48 -3.58 -12.20 7.71
CA SER A 48 -3.07 -11.23 8.67
C SER A 48 -3.50 -9.81 8.28
N ILE A 49 -3.47 -9.48 6.98
CA ILE A 49 -3.99 -8.21 6.46
C ILE A 49 -5.48 -8.06 6.80
N GLU A 50 -6.29 -9.09 6.57
CA GLU A 50 -7.72 -9.06 6.92
C GLU A 50 -7.92 -8.90 8.43
N GLY A 51 -7.16 -9.63 9.25
CA GLY A 51 -7.20 -9.50 10.70
C GLY A 51 -6.87 -8.07 11.16
N LEU A 52 -5.84 -7.47 10.57
CA LEU A 52 -5.44 -6.09 10.84
C LEU A 52 -6.54 -5.10 10.43
N VAL A 53 -7.13 -5.26 9.25
CA VAL A 53 -8.24 -4.43 8.79
C VAL A 53 -9.45 -4.55 9.72
N ARG A 54 -9.83 -5.78 10.11
CA ARG A 54 -10.91 -6.01 11.08
C ARG A 54 -10.61 -5.32 12.41
N HIS A 55 -9.38 -5.42 12.90
CA HIS A 55 -8.95 -4.79 14.14
C HIS A 55 -9.06 -3.26 14.08
N HIS A 56 -8.48 -2.63 13.06
CA HIS A 56 -8.51 -1.17 12.88
C HIS A 56 -9.93 -0.63 12.66
N LEU A 57 -10.83 -1.44 12.11
CA LEU A 57 -12.23 -1.08 11.89
C LEU A 57 -13.19 -1.48 13.00
N LYS A 58 -12.70 -2.14 14.07
CA LYS A 58 -13.55 -2.73 15.12
C LYS A 58 -14.66 -3.60 14.55
N ALA A 59 -14.34 -4.34 13.49
CA ALA A 59 -15.28 -5.26 12.87
C ALA A 59 -15.64 -6.38 13.85
N GLY A 60 -16.92 -6.72 13.92
CA GLY A 60 -17.43 -7.79 14.76
C GLY A 60 -17.00 -9.17 14.25
N LYS A 61 -17.17 -10.20 15.09
CA LYS A 61 -16.82 -11.60 14.73
C LYS A 61 -17.58 -12.14 13.52
N GLN A 62 -18.75 -11.57 13.22
CA GLN A 62 -19.59 -11.98 12.09
C GLN A 62 -19.32 -11.17 10.83
N ASP A 63 -18.45 -10.15 10.90
CA ASP A 63 -18.09 -9.35 9.75
C ASP A 63 -17.07 -10.10 8.89
N ILE A 64 -17.34 -10.16 7.59
CA ILE A 64 -16.49 -10.85 6.63
C ILE A 64 -15.53 -9.83 6.03
N CYS A 65 -14.23 -10.01 6.23
CA CYS A 65 -13.19 -9.19 5.62
C CYS A 65 -12.40 -10.04 4.64
N VAL A 66 -12.26 -9.60 3.39
CA VAL A 66 -11.63 -10.33 2.30
C VAL A 66 -10.66 -9.44 1.54
N VAL A 67 -9.40 -9.83 1.48
CA VAL A 67 -8.42 -9.23 0.57
C VAL A 67 -8.75 -9.64 -0.86
N GLN A 68 -8.81 -8.67 -1.78
CA GLN A 68 -9.11 -8.97 -3.19
C GLN A 68 -7.93 -9.65 -3.88
N PRO A 69 -8.17 -10.43 -4.95
CA PRO A 69 -7.13 -11.13 -5.70
C PRO A 69 -6.02 -10.19 -6.18
N GLU A 70 -4.79 -10.72 -6.30
CA GLU A 70 -3.62 -9.98 -6.77
C GLU A 70 -3.83 -9.27 -8.11
N SER A 71 -4.64 -9.85 -9.00
CA SER A 71 -5.02 -9.25 -10.30
C SER A 71 -5.76 -7.91 -10.18
N GLN A 72 -6.31 -7.58 -9.01
CA GLN A 72 -6.97 -6.31 -8.73
C GLN A 72 -6.06 -5.32 -7.98
N TRP A 73 -4.83 -5.71 -7.64
CA TRP A 73 -3.92 -4.84 -6.92
C TRP A 73 -3.41 -3.73 -7.83
N ILE A 74 -3.32 -2.52 -7.27
CA ILE A 74 -2.92 -1.33 -8.02
C ILE A 74 -1.50 -0.97 -7.58
N GLN A 75 -0.55 -1.15 -8.50
CA GLN A 75 0.83 -0.77 -8.25
C GLN A 75 1.07 0.69 -8.65
N GLY A 76 1.37 1.53 -7.67
CA GLY A 76 1.88 2.88 -7.88
C GLY A 76 3.41 2.90 -8.02
N ASN A 77 4.01 4.09 -8.00
CA ASN A 77 5.46 4.18 -8.11
C ASN A 77 6.19 3.71 -6.85
N PHE A 78 5.68 4.02 -5.64
CA PHE A 78 6.34 3.67 -4.36
C PHE A 78 5.47 2.85 -3.42
N ASN A 79 4.21 2.61 -3.77
CA ASN A 79 3.26 1.86 -2.97
C ASN A 79 2.55 0.83 -3.85
N VAL A 80 2.29 -0.35 -3.30
CA VAL A 80 1.26 -1.26 -3.81
C VAL A 80 -0.02 -1.00 -3.02
N CYS A 81 -1.14 -0.96 -3.73
CA CYS A 81 -2.47 -0.76 -3.14
C CYS A 81 -3.27 -2.05 -3.29
N ILE A 82 -3.67 -2.61 -2.16
CA ILE A 82 -4.35 -3.89 -1.99
C ILE A 82 -5.81 -3.60 -1.65
N PRO A 83 -6.76 -3.84 -2.56
CA PRO A 83 -8.17 -3.66 -2.27
C PRO A 83 -8.62 -4.69 -1.23
N VAL A 84 -9.39 -4.25 -0.24
CA VAL A 84 -9.97 -5.10 0.81
C VAL A 84 -11.46 -4.81 0.91
N GLN A 85 -12.28 -5.84 1.01
CA GLN A 85 -13.72 -5.73 1.18
C GLN A 85 -14.12 -6.17 2.57
N LEU A 86 -14.84 -5.32 3.30
CA LEU A 86 -15.43 -5.65 4.59
C LEU A 86 -16.96 -5.63 4.46
N GLN A 87 -17.60 -6.76 4.75
CA GLN A 87 -19.05 -6.90 4.81
C GLN A 87 -19.48 -6.96 6.28
N SER A 88 -20.34 -6.03 6.69
CA SER A 88 -20.86 -5.92 8.05
C SER A 88 -22.33 -5.53 8.03
N ASN A 89 -23.19 -6.28 8.72
CA ASN A 89 -24.63 -6.03 8.81
C ASN A 89 -25.32 -5.79 7.44
N GLY A 90 -24.96 -6.56 6.42
CA GLY A 90 -25.50 -6.41 5.06
C GLY A 90 -24.92 -5.24 4.24
N LEU A 91 -24.05 -4.41 4.83
CA LEU A 91 -23.34 -3.34 4.14
C LEU A 91 -21.95 -3.79 3.70
N VAL A 92 -21.59 -3.45 2.46
CA VAL A 92 -20.26 -3.71 1.91
C VAL A 92 -19.46 -2.42 1.91
N LYS A 93 -18.32 -2.43 2.62
CA LYS A 93 -17.31 -1.37 2.62
C LYS A 93 -16.11 -1.81 1.78
N LYS A 94 -15.70 -0.95 0.84
CA LYS A 94 -14.49 -1.14 0.04
C LYS A 94 -13.37 -0.28 0.60
N LEU A 95 -12.22 -0.89 0.81
CA LEU A 95 -11.09 -0.35 1.55
C LEU A 95 -9.83 -0.53 0.70
N MET A 96 -8.82 0.30 0.96
CA MET A 96 -7.53 0.20 0.30
C MET A 96 -6.41 0.11 1.33
N LEU A 97 -5.68 -1.00 1.35
CA LEU A 97 -4.43 -1.09 2.08
C LEU A 97 -3.28 -0.63 1.16
N ARG A 98 -2.48 0.33 1.61
CA ARG A 98 -1.21 0.71 1.00
C ARG A 98 -0.08 0.05 1.73
N CYS A 99 0.82 -0.54 0.98
CA CYS A 99 2.12 -0.96 1.47
C CYS A 99 3.20 -0.24 0.67
N ALA A 100 4.14 0.38 1.37
CA ALA A 100 5.35 0.89 0.75
C ALA A 100 6.15 -0.25 0.12
N MET A 101 6.83 0.01 -0.98
CA MET A 101 7.69 -0.97 -1.67
C MET A 101 9.15 -0.77 -1.24
N PRO A 102 9.70 -1.60 -0.34
CA PRO A 102 11.02 -1.35 0.26
C PRO A 102 12.15 -1.29 -0.79
N HIS A 103 12.05 -2.12 -1.84
CA HIS A 103 13.02 -2.17 -2.93
C HIS A 103 13.10 -0.87 -3.74
N LYS A 104 12.06 -0.02 -3.71
CA LYS A 104 12.05 1.29 -4.37
C LYS A 104 12.45 2.45 -3.46
N LEU A 105 12.71 2.16 -2.19
CA LEU A 105 13.08 3.14 -1.17
C LEU A 105 14.52 2.94 -0.70
N ALA A 106 15.24 2.00 -1.32
CA ALA A 106 16.59 1.61 -0.91
C ALA A 106 16.67 1.14 0.56
N GLU A 107 15.58 0.60 1.10
CA GLU A 107 15.48 0.15 2.50
C GLU A 107 16.59 -0.86 2.87
N ALA A 108 16.96 -1.74 1.93
CA ALA A 108 18.04 -2.71 2.13
C ALA A 108 19.43 -2.06 2.34
N ARG A 109 19.63 -0.83 1.82
CA ARG A 109 20.87 -0.06 1.97
C ARG A 109 20.78 0.96 3.11
N TYR A 110 19.60 1.53 3.30
CA TYR A 110 19.33 2.56 4.30
C TYR A 110 18.07 2.16 5.10
N PRO A 111 18.23 1.38 6.19
CA PRO A 111 17.10 0.98 7.01
C PRO A 111 16.36 2.18 7.59
N GLY A 112 15.04 2.14 7.57
CA GLY A 112 14.15 3.20 8.08
C GLY A 112 13.56 4.12 7.01
N THR A 113 13.98 4.01 5.75
CA THR A 113 13.43 4.81 4.64
C THR A 113 11.94 4.56 4.40
N VAL A 114 11.47 3.33 4.62
CA VAL A 114 10.04 2.97 4.56
C VAL A 114 9.26 3.74 5.62
N ASP A 115 9.73 3.73 6.87
CA ASP A 115 9.08 4.42 7.98
C ASP A 115 9.13 5.94 7.81
N GLU A 116 10.27 6.50 7.37
CA GLU A 116 10.39 7.92 7.07
C GLU A 116 9.40 8.37 6.00
N LYS A 117 9.31 7.62 4.89
CA LYS A 117 8.30 7.87 3.85
C LYS A 117 6.89 7.82 4.43
N LEU A 118 6.57 6.79 5.21
CA LEU A 118 5.25 6.60 5.80
C LEU A 118 4.88 7.76 6.74
N ARG A 119 5.82 8.21 7.60
CA ARG A 119 5.62 9.39 8.47
C ARG A 119 5.28 10.63 7.65
N CYS A 120 5.99 10.88 6.55
CA CYS A 120 5.72 12.02 5.67
C CYS A 120 4.33 11.92 5.01
N GLU A 121 3.93 10.74 4.51
CA GLU A 121 2.59 10.54 3.93
C GLU A 121 1.49 10.75 4.97
N VAL A 122 1.65 10.23 6.19
CA VAL A 122 0.67 10.38 7.27
C VAL A 122 0.58 11.83 7.74
N ALA A 123 1.70 12.50 7.99
CA ALA A 123 1.72 13.88 8.42
C ALA A 123 1.06 14.80 7.39
N THR A 124 1.35 14.59 6.10
CA THR A 124 0.72 15.36 5.01
C THR A 124 -0.80 15.17 4.99
N ARG A 125 -1.27 13.93 5.15
CA ARG A 125 -2.72 13.65 5.16
C ARG A 125 -3.41 14.22 6.39
N ALA A 126 -2.78 14.14 7.56
CA ALA A 126 -3.31 14.74 8.78
C ALA A 126 -3.42 16.26 8.64
N TRP A 127 -2.40 16.91 8.09
CA TRP A 127 -2.41 18.34 7.84
C TRP A 127 -3.49 18.74 6.83
N LEU A 128 -3.62 18.03 5.70
CA LEU A 128 -4.65 18.30 4.71
C LEU A 128 -6.07 18.11 5.28
N HIS A 129 -6.26 17.09 6.12
CA HIS A 129 -7.55 16.84 6.76
C HIS A 129 -7.95 17.96 7.73
N ASP A 130 -6.97 18.50 8.48
CA ASP A 130 -7.19 19.59 9.45
C ASP A 130 -7.35 20.96 8.77
N ARG A 131 -6.60 21.22 7.69
CA ARG A 131 -6.48 22.57 7.10
C ARG A 131 -7.24 22.79 5.81
N CYS A 132 -7.64 21.72 5.12
CA CYS A 132 -8.25 21.80 3.79
C CYS A 132 -9.53 20.96 3.72
N SER A 133 -10.52 21.29 4.56
CA SER A 133 -11.79 20.55 4.65
C SER A 133 -12.64 20.58 3.36
N ASP A 134 -12.38 21.55 2.48
CA ASP A 134 -12.99 21.72 1.17
C ASP A 134 -12.39 20.78 0.11
N ILE A 135 -11.15 20.30 0.32
CA ILE A 135 -10.50 19.36 -0.58
C ILE A 135 -10.93 17.94 -0.20
N ARG A 136 -11.63 17.28 -1.13
CA ARG A 136 -11.99 15.87 -0.97
C ARG A 136 -10.73 15.00 -1.05
N ILE A 137 -10.19 14.65 0.12
CA ILE A 137 -9.13 13.67 0.25
C ILE A 137 -9.69 12.34 0.78
N PRO A 138 -9.08 11.20 0.46
CA PRO A 138 -9.54 9.95 1.02
C PRO A 138 -9.19 9.85 2.51
N HIS A 139 -10.11 9.36 3.34
CA HIS A 139 -9.91 9.25 4.78
C HIS A 139 -8.83 8.22 5.15
N LEU A 140 -8.03 8.57 6.16
CA LEU A 140 -7.02 7.72 6.77
C LEU A 140 -7.58 7.13 8.07
N TYR A 141 -7.68 5.80 8.15
CA TYR A 141 -8.27 5.12 9.32
C TYR A 141 -7.22 4.61 10.28
N GLY A 142 -6.03 4.35 9.78
CA GLY A 142 -4.92 3.88 10.57
C GLY A 142 -3.68 3.70 9.73
N PHE A 143 -2.57 3.55 10.43
CA PHE A 143 -1.27 3.30 9.85
C PHE A 143 -0.43 2.48 10.82
N GLY A 144 0.57 1.77 10.30
CA GLY A 144 1.49 0.95 11.06
C GLY A 144 2.91 1.02 10.52
N PHE A 145 3.87 1.09 11.44
CA PHE A 145 5.30 1.14 11.17
C PHE A 145 5.92 -0.27 11.20
N CYS A 146 7.14 -0.38 10.66
CA CYS A 146 7.89 -1.64 10.62
C CYS A 146 8.21 -2.21 12.03
N ASP A 147 8.14 -1.39 13.08
CA ASP A 147 8.36 -1.80 14.47
C ASP A 147 7.09 -2.29 15.19
N ASN A 148 6.06 -2.67 14.44
CA ASN A 148 4.75 -3.13 14.92
C ASN A 148 3.94 -2.07 15.69
N ARG A 149 4.39 -0.81 15.77
CA ARG A 149 3.53 0.27 16.26
C ARG A 149 2.48 0.58 15.22
N HIS A 150 1.24 0.64 15.67
CA HIS A 150 0.09 0.93 14.83
C HIS A 150 -0.88 1.88 15.52
N PHE A 151 -1.52 2.72 14.73
CA PHE A 151 -2.37 3.79 15.19
C PHE A 151 -3.70 3.71 14.45
N ILE A 152 -4.79 4.03 15.16
CA ILE A 152 -6.15 4.14 14.61
C ILE A 152 -6.64 5.58 14.75
N HIS A 153 -7.41 6.03 13.77
CA HIS A 153 -8.01 7.36 13.78
C HIS A 153 -9.04 7.49 14.91
N GLU A 154 -9.06 8.61 15.63
CA GLU A 154 -9.94 8.84 16.78
C GLU A 154 -11.43 8.70 16.44
N ALA A 155 -11.85 9.12 15.24
CA ALA A 155 -13.23 8.96 14.77
C ALA A 155 -13.67 7.49 14.64
N LEU A 156 -12.77 6.52 14.73
CA LEU A 156 -13.10 5.09 14.79
C LEU A 156 -13.23 4.59 16.23
N LEU A 157 -12.88 5.42 17.21
CA LEU A 157 -13.30 5.24 18.59
C LEU A 157 -14.81 5.43 18.72
N CYS A 158 -15.42 6.31 17.92
CA CYS A 158 -16.84 6.61 17.92
C CYS A 158 -17.51 6.26 16.58
N ARG A 159 -18.35 5.20 16.56
CA ARG A 159 -18.97 4.60 15.35
C ARG A 159 -19.52 5.64 14.34
N ARG A 160 -18.82 5.91 13.23
CA ARG A 160 -19.43 6.42 11.97
C ARG A 160 -18.52 6.23 10.76
N ALA A 161 -19.14 6.07 9.59
CA ALA A 161 -18.61 5.44 8.39
C ALA A 161 -17.86 6.39 7.43
N GLY A 162 -17.01 5.82 6.57
CA GLY A 162 -16.43 6.43 5.37
C GLY A 162 -15.55 5.43 4.59
N PHE A 163 -14.94 5.89 3.50
CA PHE A 163 -14.05 5.11 2.62
C PHE A 163 -12.56 5.33 2.99
N LEU A 164 -11.71 4.28 2.90
CA LEU A 164 -10.57 4.03 3.81
C LEU A 164 -9.23 3.70 3.12
N TRP A 165 -8.15 4.35 3.58
CA TRP A 165 -6.74 3.94 3.37
C TRP A 165 -6.04 3.48 4.67
N LEU A 166 -5.47 2.27 4.67
CA LEU A 166 -4.58 1.77 5.74
C LEU A 166 -3.16 1.81 5.17
N LEU A 167 -2.14 2.35 5.87
CA LEU A 167 -0.76 2.25 5.39
C LEU A 167 0.04 1.36 6.35
N VAL A 168 0.50 0.21 5.88
CA VAL A 168 1.23 -0.75 6.72
C VAL A 168 2.60 -0.97 6.09
N GLY A 169 3.65 -0.61 6.82
CA GLY A 169 4.99 -1.11 6.57
C GLY A 169 5.04 -2.57 7.01
N LEU A 170 5.09 -3.50 6.05
CA LEU A 170 5.41 -4.89 6.35
C LEU A 170 6.91 -5.07 6.17
N ALA A 171 7.59 -5.41 7.26
CA ALA A 171 8.94 -5.97 7.24
C ALA A 171 8.91 -7.43 6.73
#